data_AF-A0A9D6PCS0-F1
#
_entry.id   AF-A0A9D6PCS0-F1
#
_cell.length_a   1.000
_cell.length_b   1.000
_cell.length_c   1.000
_cell.angle_alpha   90.00
_cell.angle_beta   90.00
_cell.angle_gamma   90.00
#
_symmetry.space_group_name_H-M   'P 1'
#
loop_
_entity.id
_entity.type
_entity.pdbx_description
1 polymer ?
#
loop_
_entity_poly.entity_id
_entity_poly.type
_entity_poly.pdbx_seq_one_letter_code
_entity_poly.pdbx_strand_id
1 'polypeptide(L)' 'MTPQISSVIFLVIKIFILVGIGLYTLFGAVLIRQEQLMANVLEESFEPILRLLVILHFAAAVGLFILALFIL' A
#
# COMPACT_ATOMS: atom_id res chain seq x y z
N MET A 1 20.05 3.93 -27.78
CA MET A 1 20.52 3.35 -26.50
C MET A 1 20.88 1.89 -26.75
N THR A 2 21.97 1.38 -26.17
CA THR A 2 22.26 -0.06 -26.28
C THR A 2 21.24 -0.86 -25.46
N PRO A 3 20.89 -2.10 -25.87
CA PRO A 3 19.89 -2.92 -25.16
C PRO A 3 20.18 -3.08 -23.66
N GLN A 4 21.45 -3.11 -23.27
CA GLN A 4 21.90 -3.27 -21.88
C GLN A 4 21.58 -2.05 -21.00
N ILE A 5 21.69 -0.83 -21.54
CA ILE A 5 21.36 0.38 -20.77
C ILE A 5 19.84 0.42 -20.49
N SER A 6 19.03 0.03 -21.48
CA SER A 6 17.58 -0.06 -21.32
C SER A 6 17.19 -1.06 -20.23
N SER A 7 17.76 -2.26 -20.22
CA SER A 7 17.44 -3.28 -19.21
C SER A 7 17.80 -2.85 -17.78
N VAL A 8 18.92 -2.14 -17.60
CA VAL A 8 19.33 -1.64 -16.29
C VAL A 8 18.35 -0.56 -15.80
N ILE A 9 17.94 0.37 -16.67
CA ILE A 9 16.97 1.40 -16.33
C ILE A 9 15.64 0.77 -15.89
N PHE A 10 15.13 -0.22 -16.64
CA PHE A 10 13.90 -0.92 -16.27
C PHE A 10 14.02 -1.65 -14.94
N LEU A 11 15.15 -2.31 -14.66
CA LEU A 11 15.39 -2.96 -13.37
C LEU A 11 15.32 -1.96 -12.21
N VAL A 12 15.98 -0.81 -12.36
CA VAL A 12 15.96 0.25 -11.34
C VAL A 12 14.52 0.74 -11.09
N ILE A 13 13.77 1.02 -12.16
CA ILE A 13 12.37 1.45 -12.05
C ILE A 13 11.53 0.42 -11.29
N LYS A 14 11.67 -0.88 -11.61
CA LYS A 14 10.95 -1.97 -10.94
C LYS A 14 11.24 -1.99 -9.43
N ILE A 15 12.51 -1.86 -9.05
CA ILE A 15 12.92 -1.82 -7.63
C ILE A 15 12.27 -0.62 -6.92
N PHE A 16 12.30 0.57 -7.52
CA PHE A 16 11.67 1.75 -6.92
C PHE A 16 10.16 1.60 -6.77
N ILE A 17 9.48 0.99 -7.74
CA ILE A 17 8.05 0.69 -7.64
C ILE A 17 7.78 -0.31 -6.51
N LEU A 18 8.55 -1.39 -6.41
CA LEU A 18 8.40 -2.37 -5.32
C LEU A 18 8.60 -1.71 -3.95
N VAL A 19 9.63 -0.89 -3.79
CA VAL A 19 9.87 -0.14 -2.55
C VAL A 19 8.70 0.82 -2.27
N GLY A 20 8.24 1.56 -3.27
CA GLY A 20 7.11 2.49 -3.12
C GLY A 20 5.82 1.79 -2.67
N ILE A 21 5.45 0.67 -3.31
CA ILE A 21 4.26 -0.11 -2.94
C ILE A 21 4.45 -0.74 -1.54
N GLY A 22 5.65 -1.20 -1.21
CA GLY A 22 5.98 -1.70 0.13
C GLY A 22 5.75 -0.64 1.21
N LEU A 23 6.30 0.57 1.02
CA LEU A 23 6.08 1.70 1.93
C LEU A 23 4.60 2.09 2.02
N TYR A 24 3.88 2.11 0.90
CA TYR A 24 2.44 2.37 0.86
C TYR A 24 1.65 1.33 1.67
N THR A 25 2.02 0.06 1.55
CA THR A 25 1.40 -1.03 2.31
C THR A 25 1.63 -0.84 3.81
N LEU A 26 2.87 -0.52 4.23
CA LEU A 26 3.17 -0.21 5.63
C LEU A 26 2.36 0.99 6.14
N PHE A 27 2.19 2.02 5.31
CA PHE A 27 1.34 3.17 5.65
C PHE A 27 -0.13 2.76 5.83
N GLY A 28 -0.63 1.80 5.05
CA GLY A 28 -1.97 1.25 5.25
C GLY A 28 -2.18 0.63 6.64
N ALA A 29 -1.17 -0.02 7.22
CA ALA A 29 -1.23 -0.52 8.60
C ALA A 29 -1.27 0.64 9.62
N VAL A 30 -0.55 1.73 9.35
CA VAL A 30 -0.63 2.96 10.17
C VAL A 30 -2.04 3.56 10.10
N LEU A 31 -2.68 3.58 8.93
CA LEU A 31 -4.05 4.07 8.77
C LEU A 31 -5.07 3.29 9.62
N ILE A 32 -4.95 1.97 9.73
CA ILE A 32 -5.81 1.17 10.62
C ILE A 32 -5.70 1.68 12.07
N ARG A 33 -4.47 1.91 12.54
CA ARG A 33 -4.25 2.45 13.89
C ARG A 33 -4.83 3.87 14.03
N GLN A 34 -4.69 4.71 13.02
CA GLN A 34 -5.20 6.09 13.07
C GLN A 34 -6.73 6.12 13.09
N GLU A 35 -7.39 5.26 12.30
CA GLU A 35 -8.85 5.09 12.35
C GLU A 35 -9.32 4.72 13.75
N GLN A 36 -8.68 3.73 14.39
CA GLN A 36 -9.00 3.32 15.76
C GLN A 36 -8.80 4.45 16.78
N LEU A 37 -7.73 5.24 16.66
CA LEU A 37 -7.50 6.37 17.57
C LEU A 37 -8.55 7.48 17.38
N MET A 38 -8.96 7.74 16.14
CA MET A 38 -9.97 8.76 15.80
C MET A 38 -11.38 8.35 16.25
N ALA A 39 -11.72 7.07 16.07
CA ALA A 39 -12.99 6.48 16.50
C ALA A 39 -13.30 6.73 17.98
N ASN A 40 -12.27 6.67 18.84
CA ASN A 40 -12.40 6.90 20.29
C ASN A 40 -12.65 8.37 20.68
N VAL A 41 -12.60 9.30 19.72
CA VAL A 41 -12.72 10.75 19.99
C VAL A 41 -13.97 11.35 19.35
N LEU A 42 -14.26 10.99 18.09
CA LEU A 42 -15.29 11.69 17.32
C LEU A 42 -16.72 11.11 17.50
N GLU A 43 -16.88 9.94 18.14
CA GLU A 43 -18.17 9.24 18.34
C GLU A 43 -19.08 9.30 17.09
N GLU A 44 -18.51 9.00 15.93
CA GLU A 44 -19.19 9.13 14.65
C GLU A 44 -19.99 7.86 14.33
N SER A 45 -21.26 8.01 13.97
CA SER A 45 -22.12 6.89 13.57
C SER A 45 -21.63 6.11 12.34
N PHE A 46 -20.65 6.65 11.60
CA PHE A 46 -20.06 6.03 10.43
C PHE A 46 -18.78 5.23 10.70
N GLU A 47 -18.30 5.16 11.96
CA GLU A 47 -17.10 4.40 12.36
C GLU A 47 -17.06 2.97 11.77
N PRO A 48 -18.13 2.15 11.86
CA PRO A 48 -18.06 0.76 11.40
C PRO A 48 -17.81 0.64 9.89
N ILE A 49 -18.36 1.58 9.10
CA ILE A 49 -18.16 1.64 7.64
C ILE A 49 -16.74 2.08 7.34
N LEU A 50 -16.25 3.12 8.03
CA LEU A 50 -14.88 3.61 7.86
C LEU A 50 -13.86 2.51 8.20
N ARG A 51 -14.07 1.78 9.29
CA ARG A 51 -13.24 0.63 9.69
C ARG A 51 -13.21 -0.46 8.61
N LEU A 52 -14.37 -0.81 8.06
CA LEU A 52 -14.45 -1.79 6.98
C LEU A 52 -13.65 -1.34 5.76
N LEU A 53 -13.81 -0.07 5.34
CA LEU A 53 -13.10 0.48 4.19
C LEU A 53 -11.58 0.49 4.40
N VAL A 54 -11.11 0.89 5.57
CA VAL A 54 -9.67 0.93 5.88
C VAL A 54 -9.08 -0.48 5.89
N ILE A 55 -9.78 -1.47 6.45
CA ILE A 55 -9.33 -2.87 6.44
C ILE A 55 -9.28 -3.44 5.01
N LEU A 56 -10.35 -3.24 4.22
CA LEU A 56 -10.40 -3.71 2.84
C LEU A 56 -9.31 -3.04 1.98
N HIS A 57 -9.09 -1.74 2.18
CA HIS A 57 -8.05 -1.00 1.49
C HIS A 57 -6.65 -1.53 1.84
N PHE A 58 -6.37 -1.78 3.12
CA PHE A 58 -5.10 -2.38 3.54
C PHE A 58 -4.92 -3.80 2.97
N ALA A 59 -5.96 -4.63 3.01
CA ALA A 59 -5.92 -5.96 2.41
C ALA A 59 -5.63 -5.91 0.90
N ALA A 60 -6.24 -4.96 0.18
CA ALA A 60 -5.97 -4.72 -1.23
C ALA A 60 -4.53 -4.25 -1.48
N ALA A 61 -3.99 -3.37 -0.63
CA ALA A 61 -2.59 -2.93 -0.73
C ALA A 61 -1.61 -4.08 -0.52
N VAL A 62 -1.84 -4.94 0.48
CA VAL A 62 -1.06 -6.16 0.72
C VAL A 62 -1.15 -7.11 -0.48
N GLY A 63 -2.35 -7.34 -1.01
CA GLY A 63 -2.56 -8.18 -2.19
C GLY A 63 -1.83 -7.64 -3.42
N LEU A 64 -1.87 -6.32 -3.64
CA LEU A 64 -1.16 -5.66 -4.74
C LEU A 64 0.35 -5.76 -4.59
N PHE A 65 0.88 -5.62 -3.37
CA PHE A 65 2.31 -5.79 -3.11
C PHE A 65 2.76 -7.22 -3.39
N ILE A 66 2.01 -8.23 -2.92
CA ILE A 66 2.28 -9.63 -3.21
C ILE A 66 2.27 -9.87 -4.72
N LEU A 67 1.24 -9.38 -5.43
CA LEU A 67 1.16 -9.52 -6.88
C LEU A 67 2.37 -8.88 -7.57
N ALA A 68 2.77 -7.67 -7.15
CA ALA A 68 3.91 -6.96 -7.70
C ALA A 68 5.23 -7.75 -7.58
N LEU A 69 5.43 -8.52 -6.51
CA LEU A 69 6.61 -9.38 -6.37
C LEU A 69 6.71 -10.48 -7.43
N PHE A 70 5.59 -10.91 -8.01
CA PHE A 70 5.56 -11.95 -9.04
C PHE A 70 5.57 -11.41 -10.46
N ILE A 71 4.93 -10.26 -10.71
CA ILE A 71 4.71 -9.75 -12.07
C ILE A 71 5.69 -8.64 -12.49
N LEU A 72 6.29 -7.94 -11.53
CA LEU A 72 7.14 -6.79 -11.78
C LEU A 72 8.62 -7.18 -11.78
#